data_AF-A0A1I7EXZ9-F1
#
_entry.id   AF-A0A1I7EXZ9-F1
#
_cell.length_a   1.000
_cell.length_b   1.000
_cell.length_c   1.000
_cell.angle_alpha   90.00
_cell.angle_beta   90.00
_cell.angle_gamma   90.00
#
_symmetry.space_group_name_H-M   'P 1'
#
loop_
_entity.id
_entity.type
_entity.pdbx_description
1 polymer ?
#
loop_
_entity_poly.entity_id
_entity_poly.type
_entity_poly.pdbx_seq_one_letter_code
_entity_poly.pdbx_strand_id
1 'polypeptide(L)' 'MVVTIEPGLYFISQLIAPYRDSGDIDASLVQRLACHGGIRIEDNVLVTRQGPDNLTSKTTE' A
#
# COMPACT_ATOMS: atom_id res chain seq x y z
N MET A 1 -14.51 -14.15 11.22
CA MET A 1 -14.50 -13.44 9.92
C MET A 1 -13.04 -13.31 9.51
N VAL A 2 -12.72 -13.52 8.23
CA VAL A 2 -11.37 -13.30 7.70
C VAL A 2 -11.42 -12.09 6.78
N VAL A 3 -10.43 -11.20 6.87
CA VAL A 3 -10.29 -9.98 6.06
C VAL A 3 -8.87 -9.86 5.52
N THR A 4 -8.70 -9.11 4.43
CA THR A 4 -7.39 -8.69 3.92
C THR A 4 -7.02 -7.33 4.50
N ILE A 5 -5.75 -7.17 4.89
CA ILE A 5 -5.18 -5.88 5.26
C ILE A 5 -4.15 -5.53 4.20
N GLU A 6 -4.49 -4.56 3.34
CA GLU A 6 -3.78 -4.35 2.07
C GLU A 6 -3.39 -2.88 1.78
N PRO A 7 -2.62 -2.20 2.66
CA PRO A 7 -2.15 -0.85 2.38
C PRO A 7 -1.32 -0.80 1.09
N GLY A 8 -1.58 0.23 0.27
CA GLY A 8 -0.89 0.42 -1.01
C GLY A 8 -0.46 1.87 -1.24
N LEU A 9 0.66 2.03 -1.94
CA LEU A 9 1.21 3.31 -2.40
C LEU A 9 1.63 3.17 -3.85
N TYR A 10 1.11 4.02 -4.73
CA TYR A 10 1.34 3.91 -6.17
C TYR A 10 1.67 5.24 -6.81
N PHE A 11 2.51 5.21 -7.85
CA PHE A 11 2.88 6.35 -8.67
C PHE A 11 2.13 6.30 -10.02
N ILE A 12 0.79 6.40 -9.97
CA ILE A 12 -0.07 6.31 -11.16
C ILE A 12 -0.10 7.67 -11.86
N SER A 13 0.52 7.75 -13.04
CA SER A 13 0.70 9.02 -13.77
C SER A 13 -0.61 9.76 -14.02
N GLN A 14 -1.70 9.06 -14.35
CA GLN A 14 -3.01 9.68 -14.61
C GLN A 14 -3.65 10.29 -13.37
N LEU A 15 -3.40 9.72 -12.18
CA LEU A 15 -3.94 10.22 -10.92
C LEU A 15 -3.11 11.37 -10.34
N ILE A 16 -1.81 11.39 -10.63
CA ILE A 16 -0.89 12.43 -10.18
C ILE A 16 -0.96 13.67 -11.08
N ALA A 17 -1.25 13.50 -12.38
CA ALA A 17 -1.25 14.58 -13.37
C ALA A 17 -2.02 15.85 -12.94
N PRO A 18 -3.22 15.78 -12.33
CA PRO A 18 -3.97 16.96 -11.92
C PRO A 18 -3.30 17.80 -10.82
N TYR A 19 -2.33 17.24 -10.11
CA TYR A 19 -1.72 17.86 -8.92
C TYR A 19 -0.28 18.32 -9.16
N ARG A 20 0.25 18.16 -10.37
CA ARG A 20 1.66 18.48 -10.68
C ARG A 20 2.04 19.94 -10.40
N ASP A 21 1.08 20.85 -10.51
CA ASP A 21 1.27 22.28 -10.29
C ASP A 21 0.66 22.78 -8.97
N SER A 22 0.19 21.88 -8.10
CA SER A 22 -0.48 22.29 -6.84
C SER A 22 0.49 22.83 -5.79
N GLY A 23 1.78 22.48 -5.89
CA GLY A 23 2.80 22.80 -4.89
C GLY A 23 2.76 21.89 -3.65
N ASP A 24 1.76 21.02 -3.51
CA ASP A 24 1.62 20.08 -2.38
C ASP A 24 2.43 18.79 -2.57
N ILE A 25 2.98 18.56 -3.77
CA ILE A 25 3.67 17.33 -4.15
C ILE A 25 5.10 17.65 -4.57
N ASP A 26 6.05 16.95 -3.95
CA ASP A 26 7.44 16.97 -4.39
C ASP A 26 7.61 16.18 -5.69
N ALA A 27 7.62 16.90 -6.81
CA ALA A 27 7.77 16.33 -8.14
C ALA A 27 9.09 15.56 -8.31
N SER A 28 10.16 15.96 -7.61
CA SER A 28 11.47 15.30 -7.71
C SER A 28 11.44 13.92 -7.08
N LEU A 29 10.76 13.78 -5.94
CA LEU A 29 10.57 12.49 -5.27
C LEU A 29 9.65 11.57 -6.06
N VAL A 30 8.56 12.10 -6.62
CA VAL A 30 7.67 11.35 -7.49
C VAL A 30 8.43 10.82 -8.71
N GLN A 31 9.22 11.67 -9.38
CA GLN A 31 10.00 11.27 -10.55
C GLN A 31 11.02 10.17 -10.20
N ARG A 32 11.67 10.28 -9.04
CA ARG A 32 12.64 9.28 -8.58
C ARG A 32 12.02 7.91 -8.33
N LEU A 33 10.77 7.86 -7.85
CA LEU A 33 10.12 6.62 -7.41
C LEU A 33 9.16 6.02 -8.45
N ALA A 34 8.74 6.80 -9.44
CA ALA A 34 7.76 6.36 -10.44
C ALA A 34 8.18 5.11 -11.23
N CYS A 35 9.48 4.88 -11.42
CA CYS A 35 9.99 3.69 -12.11
C CYS A 35 9.71 2.38 -11.37
N HIS A 36 9.39 2.43 -10.07
CA HIS A 36 9.01 1.26 -9.29
C HIS A 36 7.52 0.93 -9.39
N GLY A 37 6.71 1.79 -10.03
CA GLY A 37 5.27 1.61 -10.17
C GLY A 37 4.54 1.86 -8.84
N GLY A 38 4.55 0.89 -7.93
CA GLY A 38 3.90 0.97 -6.63
C GLY A 38 4.10 -0.27 -5.77
N ILE A 39 3.65 -0.19 -4.53
CA ILE A 39 3.79 -1.23 -3.52
C ILE A 39 2.41 -1.50 -2.91
N ARG A 40 2.12 -2.78 -2.65
CA ARG A 40 1.03 -3.22 -1.79
C ARG A 40 1.55 -4.37 -0.94
N ILE A 41 1.27 -4.32 0.35
CA ILE A 41 1.55 -5.41 1.29
C ILE A 41 0.21 -5.93 1.75
N GLU A 42 -0.01 -7.24 1.69
CA GLU A 42 -1.31 -7.85 1.95
C GLU A 42 -1.20 -9.00 2.95
N ASP A 43 -1.96 -8.90 4.04
CA ASP A 43 -2.08 -9.95 5.05
C ASP A 43 -3.51 -10.47 5.15
N ASN A 44 -3.66 -11.78 5.40
CA ASN A 44 -4.94 -12.39 5.75
C ASN A 44 -5.08 -12.41 7.28
N VAL A 45 -6.11 -11.75 7.81
CA VAL A 45 -6.33 -11.62 9.25
C VAL A 45 -7.66 -12.26 9.65
N LEU A 46 -7.59 -13.23 10.56
CA LEU A 46 -8.76 -13.79 11.23
C LEU A 46 -9.13 -12.92 12.43
N VAL A 47 -10.33 -12.34 12.40
CA VAL A 47 -10.90 -11.58 13.51
C VAL A 47 -11.46 -12.54 14.56
N THR A 48 -10.92 -12.52 15.77
CA THR A 48 -11.37 -13.32 16.93
C THR A 48 -11.83 -12.42 18.09
N ARG A 49 -12.39 -13.02 19.15
CA ARG A 49 -12.76 -12.27 20.37
C ARG A 49 -11.55 -11.88 21.22
N GLN A 50 -10.43 -12.57 21.07
CA GLN A 50 -9.22 -12.42 21.88
C GLN A 50 -8.19 -11.50 21.24
N GLY A 51 -8.35 -11.21 19.94
CA GLY A 51 -7.43 -10.39 19.15
C GLY A 51 -7.38 -10.83 17.68
N PRO A 52 -6.73 -10.06 16.80
CA PRO A 52 -6.51 -10.49 15.42
C PRO A 52 -5.46 -11.61 15.36
N ASP A 53 -5.69 -12.59 14.50
CA ASP A 53 -4.70 -13.60 14.14
C ASP A 53 -4.23 -13.38 12.69
N ASN A 54 -2.97 -13.00 12.50
CA ASN A 54 -2.36 -12.81 11.17
C ASN A 54 -1.89 -14.16 10.61
N LEU A 55 -2.58 -14.63 9.58
CA LEU A 55 -2.35 -15.93 8.96
C LEU A 55 -1.22 -15.90 7.93
N THR A 56 -0.89 -14.73 7.38
CA THR A 56 0.19 -14.57 6.38
C THR A 56 1.57 -14.53 7.04
N SER A 57 1.70 -13.90 8.21
CA SER A 57 2.97 -13.81 8.95
C SER A 57 3.43 -15.13 9.60
N LYS A 58 2.57 -16.15 9.60
CA LYS A 58 2.88 -17.48 10.12
C LYS A 58 3.53 -18.31 9.03
N THR A 59 4.85 -18.25 8.91
CA THR A 59 5.60 -19.35 8.27
C THR A 59 5.53 -20.56 9.17
N THR A 60 4.74 -21.57 8.79
CA THR A 60 4.94 -22.94 9.25
C THR A 60 6.35 -23.39 8.85
N GLU A 61 7.10 -23.95 9.79
CA GLU A 61 8.19 -24.90 9.47
C GLU A 61 7.64 -26.10 8.69
#